data_AF-E6MFT6-F1
#
_entry.id   AF-E6MFT6-F1
#
_cell.length_a   1.000
_cell.length_b   1.000
_cell.length_c   1.000
_cell.angle_alpha   90.00
_cell.angle_beta   90.00
_cell.angle_gamma   90.00
#
_symmetry.space_group_name_H-M   'P 1'
#
loop_
_entity.id
_entity.type
_entity.pdbx_description
1 polymer ?
#
loop_
_entity_poly.entity_id
_entity_poly.type
_entity_poly.pdbx_seq_one_letter_code
_entity_poly.pdbx_strand_id
1 'polypeptide(L)'
;MTNGQLARINALAEKQRSPEGLTPEEKAEQTALRKAYIAGFRQNLKAQLDNIVFVDPKPESKYTPEERTHVEALSAKLRREYEEQQQH
;
A
#
# COMPACT_ATOMS: atom_id res chain seq x y z
N MET A 1 1.66 -5.70 14.95
CA MET A 1 2.67 -4.66 15.19
C MET A 1 2.36 -3.98 16.51
N THR A 2 3.35 -3.72 17.37
CA THR A 2 3.15 -3.09 18.69
C THR A 2 3.74 -1.68 18.75
N ASN A 3 3.26 -0.85 19.68
CA ASN A 3 3.81 0.50 19.92
C ASN A 3 5.32 0.45 20.26
N GLY A 4 5.77 -0.61 20.95
CA GLY A 4 7.19 -0.82 21.25
C GLY A 4 8.05 -1.06 20.01
N GLN A 5 7.55 -1.84 19.04
CA GLN A 5 8.27 -2.09 17.78
C GLN A 5 8.38 -0.82 16.92
N LEU A 6 7.35 0.04 16.94
CA LEU A 6 7.37 1.32 16.24
C LEU A 6 8.39 2.29 16.85
N ALA A 7 8.42 2.39 18.18
CA ALA A 7 9.41 3.19 18.91
C ALA A 7 10.85 2.72 18.60
N ARG A 8 11.07 1.40 18.51
CA ARG A 8 12.36 0.83 18.13
C ARG A 8 12.76 1.18 16.70
N ILE A 9 11.85 1.12 15.74
CA ILE A 9 12.10 1.58 14.35
C ILE A 9 12.54 3.05 14.32
N ASN A 10 11.89 3.91 15.11
CA ASN A 10 12.23 5.33 15.18
C ASN A 10 13.60 5.54 15.82
N ALA A 11 13.89 4.86 16.93
CA ALA A 11 15.21 4.94 17.58
C ALA A 11 16.34 4.49 16.63
N LEU A 12 16.14 3.41 15.86
CA LEU A 12 17.09 2.96 14.84
C LEU A 12 17.20 3.96 13.68
N ALA A 13 16.11 4.62 13.29
CA ALA A 13 16.13 5.65 12.25
C ALA A 13 16.89 6.91 12.69
N GLU A 14 16.73 7.34 13.94
CA GLU A 14 17.50 8.44 14.51
C GLU A 14 18.99 8.08 14.61
N LYS A 15 19.31 6.87 15.09
CA LYS A 15 20.69 6.38 15.13
C LYS A 15 21.34 6.31 13.75
N GLN A 16 20.58 5.91 12.72
CA GLN A 16 21.06 5.90 11.33
C GLN A 16 21.46 7.30 10.83
N ARG A 17 20.79 8.36 11.32
CA ARG A 17 21.09 9.76 10.97
C ARG A 17 22.24 10.34 11.78
N SER A 18 22.65 9.68 12.86
CA SER A 18 23.78 10.09 13.68
C SER A 18 25.11 9.86 12.95
N PRO A 19 26.20 10.56 13.34
CA PRO A 19 27.54 10.33 12.80
C PRO A 19 28.05 8.90 13.00
N GLU A 20 27.54 8.21 14.03
CA GLU A 20 27.90 6.84 14.41
C GLU A 20 27.27 5.80 13.47
N GLY A 21 26.12 6.15 12.88
CA GLY A 21 25.36 5.27 12.00
C GLY A 21 24.81 4.02 12.69
N LEU A 22 24.33 3.08 11.87
CA LEU A 22 23.86 1.78 12.34
C LEU A 22 24.96 0.73 12.22
N THR A 23 25.08 -0.10 13.25
CA THR A 23 25.84 -1.35 13.15
C THR A 23 25.16 -2.33 12.18
N PRO A 24 25.88 -3.32 11.63
CA PRO A 24 25.30 -4.35 10.75
C PRO A 24 24.11 -5.07 11.39
N GLU A 25 24.19 -5.37 12.69
CA GLU A 25 23.17 -6.06 13.47
C GLU A 25 21.91 -5.19 13.61
N GLU A 26 22.09 -3.90 13.91
CA GLU A 26 20.98 -2.96 14.03
C GLU A 26 20.31 -2.66 12.69
N LYS A 27 21.07 -2.69 11.59
CA LYS A 27 20.52 -2.56 10.24
C LYS A 27 19.68 -3.79 9.86
N ALA A 28 20.10 -4.98 10.26
CA ALA A 28 19.31 -6.20 10.09
C ALA A 28 18.02 -6.15 10.93
N GLU A 29 18.11 -5.71 12.19
CA GLU A 29 16.95 -5.51 13.08
C GLU A 29 15.96 -4.49 12.47
N GLN A 30 16.45 -3.33 12.03
CA GLN A 30 15.63 -2.27 11.43
C GLN A 30 14.91 -2.77 10.17
N THR A 31 15.60 -3.57 9.35
CA THR A 31 15.04 -4.14 8.12
C THR A 31 13.94 -5.14 8.42
N ALA A 32 14.16 -6.05 9.38
CA ALA A 32 13.16 -7.02 9.81
C ALA A 32 11.91 -6.33 10.37
N LEU A 33 12.10 -5.32 11.24
CA LEU A 33 11.02 -4.55 11.83
C LEU A 33 10.22 -3.76 10.77
N ARG A 34 10.89 -3.11 9.81
CA ARG A 34 10.23 -2.41 8.71
C ARG A 34 9.45 -3.36 7.79
N LYS A 35 9.99 -4.54 7.50
CA LYS A 35 9.29 -5.54 6.67
C LYS A 35 8.00 -6.00 7.35
N ALA A 36 8.05 -6.27 8.66
CA ALA A 36 6.88 -6.64 9.45
C ALA A 36 5.84 -5.51 9.50
N TYR A 37 6.29 -4.24 9.63
CA TYR A 37 5.40 -3.07 9.56
C TYR A 37 4.64 -3.00 8.25
N ILE A 38 5.37 -3.04 7.14
CA ILE A 38 4.80 -2.88 5.80
C ILE A 38 3.83 -4.00 5.48
N ALA A 39 4.13 -5.24 5.88
CA ALA A 39 3.23 -6.37 5.70
C ALA A 39 1.89 -6.15 6.41
N GLY A 40 1.92 -5.77 7.69
CA GLY A 40 0.69 -5.48 8.45
C GLY A 40 -0.07 -4.27 7.90
N PHE A 41 0.64 -3.21 7.50
CA PHE A 41 0.03 -2.04 6.87
C PHE A 41 -0.65 -2.38 5.54
N ARG A 42 0.00 -3.16 4.67
CA ARG A 42 -0.57 -3.61 3.38
C ARG A 42 -1.83 -4.44 3.58
N GLN A 43 -1.83 -5.36 4.54
CA GLN A 43 -3.03 -6.15 4.87
C GLN A 43 -4.17 -5.27 5.37
N ASN A 44 -3.87 -4.32 6.26
CA ASN A 44 -4.89 -3.40 6.76
C ASN A 44 -5.43 -2.47 5.66
N LEU A 45 -4.56 -1.94 4.81
CA LEU A 45 -4.96 -1.10 3.67
C LEU A 45 -5.82 -1.89 2.68
N LYS A 46 -5.43 -3.14 2.36
CA LYS A 46 -6.25 -4.01 1.51
C LYS A 46 -7.64 -4.24 2.12
N ALA A 47 -7.71 -4.56 3.41
CA ALA A 47 -8.99 -4.72 4.09
C ALA A 47 -9.83 -3.44 4.08
N GLN A 48 -9.22 -2.26 4.22
CA GLN A 48 -9.94 -1.00 4.07
C GLN A 48 -10.48 -0.82 2.65
N LEU A 49 -9.65 -1.04 1.62
CA LEU A 49 -10.05 -0.94 0.21
C LEU A 49 -11.18 -1.91 -0.16
N ASP A 50 -11.11 -3.16 0.32
CA ASP A 50 -12.14 -4.18 0.08
C ASP A 50 -13.50 -3.77 0.70
N ASN A 51 -13.50 -2.89 1.70
CA ASN A 51 -14.70 -2.32 2.33
C ASN A 51 -15.11 -0.95 1.76
N ILE A 52 -14.36 -0.38 0.80
CA ILE A 52 -14.77 0.85 0.13
C ILE A 52 -15.92 0.50 -0.82
N VAL A 53 -17.12 0.97 -0.47
CA VAL A 53 -18.31 0.89 -1.31
C VAL A 53 -18.53 2.27 -1.92
N PHE A 54 -18.76 2.34 -3.23
CA PHE A 54 -19.13 3.60 -3.88
C PHE A 54 -20.51 4.05 -3.37
N VAL A 55 -20.52 5.11 -2.54
CA VAL A 55 -21.72 5.59 -1.82
C VAL A 55 -22.67 6.38 -2.73
N ASP A 56 -22.18 6.81 -3.90
CA ASP A 56 -23.00 7.43 -4.94
C ASP A 56 -22.60 6.81 -6.28
N PRO A 57 -23.27 5.73 -6.73
CA PRO A 57 -23.19 5.37 -8.12
C PRO A 57 -23.84 6.53 -8.86
N LYS A 58 -23.05 7.49 -9.37
CA LYS A 58 -23.56 8.35 -10.45
C LYS A 58 -24.16 7.36 -11.46
N PRO A 59 -25.48 7.37 -11.70
CA PRO A 59 -26.04 6.47 -12.68
C PRO A 59 -25.29 6.76 -13.97
N GLU A 60 -24.94 5.73 -14.75
CA GLU A 60 -24.10 5.91 -15.94
C GLU A 60 -24.64 6.98 -16.90
N SER A 61 -25.94 7.25 -16.81
CA SER A 61 -26.69 8.32 -17.47
C SER A 61 -26.26 9.76 -17.12
N LYS A 62 -25.47 9.97 -16.06
CA LYS A 62 -24.94 11.29 -15.66
C LYS A 62 -23.50 11.53 -16.11
N TYR A 63 -22.84 10.53 -16.67
CA TYR A 63 -21.51 10.70 -17.26
C TYR A 63 -21.62 11.37 -18.62
N THR A 64 -20.69 12.28 -18.92
CA THR A 64 -20.50 12.75 -20.29
C THR A 64 -20.08 11.58 -21.19
N PRO A 65 -20.26 11.68 -22.53
CA PRO A 65 -19.74 10.66 -23.46
C PRO A 65 -18.24 10.39 -23.28
N GLU A 66 -17.45 11.42 -22.94
CA GLU A 66 -16.01 11.31 -22.68
C GLU A 66 -15.72 10.53 -21.39
N GLU A 67 -16.45 10.83 -20.30
CA GLU A 67 -16.31 10.12 -19.02
C GLU A 67 -16.66 8.63 -19.16
N ARG A 68 -17.69 8.28 -19.95
CA ARG A 68 -18.05 6.88 -20.23
C ARG A 68 -16.93 6.13 -20.96
N THR A 69 -16.39 6.76 -22.01
CA THR A 69 -15.29 6.18 -22.80
C THR A 69 -14.05 5.98 -21.93
N HIS A 70 -13.77 6.93 -21.02
CA HIS A 70 -12.66 6.83 -20.09
C HIS A 70 -12.83 5.71 -19.06
N VAL A 71 -14.02 5.57 -18.48
CA VAL A 71 -14.35 4.50 -17.52
C VAL A 71 -14.29 3.13 -18.19
N GLU A 72 -14.81 2.99 -19.41
CA GLU A 72 -14.71 1.76 -20.21
C GLU A 72 -13.25 1.39 -20.51
N ALA A 73 -12.44 2.35 -20.95
CA ALA A 73 -11.03 2.15 -21.24
C ALA A 73 -10.24 1.74 -19.99
N LEU A 74 -10.50 2.40 -18.85
CA LEU A 74 -9.86 2.08 -17.57
C LEU A 74 -10.26 0.68 -17.08
N SER A 75 -11.55 0.34 -17.19
CA SER A 75 -12.09 -0.98 -16.82
C SER A 75 -11.50 -2.09 -17.69
N ALA A 76 -11.36 -1.86 -19.00
CA ALA A 76 -10.73 -2.82 -19.92
C ALA A 76 -9.24 -3.02 -19.60
N LYS A 77 -8.52 -1.95 -19.26
CA LYS A 77 -7.12 -2.02 -18.85
C LYS A 77 -6.95 -2.80 -17.54
N LEU A 78 -7.77 -2.50 -16.53
CA LEU A 78 -7.76 -3.19 -15.23
C LEU A 78 -8.00 -4.70 -15.38
N ARG A 79 -8.90 -5.11 -16.28
CA ARG A 79 -9.16 -6.53 -16.56
C ARG A 79 -7.93 -7.23 -17.15
N ARG A 80 -7.26 -6.61 -18.12
CA ARG A 80 -6.02 -7.17 -18.69
C ARG A 80 -4.92 -7.31 -17.65
N GLU A 81 -4.68 -6.28 -16.85
CA GLU A 81 -3.69 -6.34 -15.77
C GLU A 81 -4.02 -7.44 -14.75
N TYR A 82 -5.30 -7.64 -14.42
CA TYR A 82 -5.71 -8.71 -13.52
C TYR A 82 -5.49 -10.10 -14.12
N GLU A 83 -5.80 -10.28 -15.40
CA GLU A 83 -5.57 -11.54 -16.12
C GLU A 83 -4.07 -11.89 -16.22
N GLU A 84 -3.23 -10.89 -16.50
CA GLU A 84 -1.77 -11.04 -16.55
C GLU A 84 -1.18 -11.39 -15.17
N GLN A 85 -1.71 -10.81 -14.09
CA GLN A 85 -1.29 -11.12 -12.72
C GLN A 85 -1.65 -12.53 -12.25
N GLN A 86 -2.71 -13.15 -12.80
CA GLN A 86 -3.11 -14.51 -12.43
C GLN A 86 -2.33 -15.60 -13.19
N GLN A 87 -1.55 -15.22 -14.21
CA GLN A 87 -0.75 -16.14 -15.02
C GLN A 87 0.73 -16.26 -14.58
N HIS A 88 1.14 -15.50 -13.55
CA HIS A 88 2.50 -15.48 -12.98
C HIS A 88 2.52 -16.01 -11.54
#